data_AF-A0A7Y3EMI5-F1
#
_entry.id   AF-A0A7Y3EMI5-F1
#
_cell.length_a   1.000
_cell.length_b   1.000
_cell.length_c   1.000
_cell.angle_alpha   90.00
_cell.angle_beta   90.00
_cell.angle_gamma   90.00
#
_symmetry.space_group_name_H-M   'P 1'
#
loop_
_entity.id
_entity.type
_entity.pdbx_description
1 polymer ?
#
loop_
_entity_poly.entity_id
_entity_poly.type
_entity_poly.pdbx_seq_one_letter_code
_entity_poly.pdbx_strand_id
1 'polypeptide(L)'
;MWELHTLLADAPYEVDRLVRENSDSALINQLFATACYPEHGLPLLLYFAKAHNMDVESALLANANAGCDNVHRGMVLGILVGAANKGLPEHLKRGLIAFNELQTEIEAFSDIALSGNAI
;
A
#
# COMPACT_ATOMS: atom_id res chain seq x y z
N MET A 1 -20.03 1.74 -12.56
CA MET A 1 -19.45 1.10 -11.35
C MET A 1 -19.48 -0.42 -11.48
N TRP A 2 -20.64 -1.06 -11.64
CA TRP A 2 -20.74 -2.52 -11.87
C TRP A 2 -19.99 -3.01 -13.13
N GLU A 3 -20.02 -2.25 -14.23
CA GLU A 3 -19.30 -2.63 -15.48
C GLU A 3 -17.77 -2.74 -15.29
N LEU A 4 -17.16 -1.96 -14.40
CA LEU A 4 -15.72 -2.05 -14.06
C LEU A 4 -15.37 -3.33 -13.29
N HIS A 5 -16.36 -4.01 -12.68
CA HIS A 5 -16.18 -5.28 -11.97
C HIS A 5 -16.51 -6.50 -12.84
N THR A 6 -17.19 -6.32 -13.97
CA THR A 6 -17.67 -7.43 -14.81
C THR A 6 -17.01 -7.51 -16.17
N LEU A 7 -16.44 -6.42 -16.65
CA LEU A 7 -15.75 -6.37 -17.93
C LEU A 7 -14.24 -6.35 -17.68
N LEU A 8 -13.64 -7.53 -17.80
CA LEU A 8 -12.19 -7.65 -17.88
C LEU A 8 -11.73 -6.98 -19.19
N ALA A 9 -11.05 -5.84 -19.07
CA ALA A 9 -10.34 -5.30 -20.21
C ALA A 9 -9.16 -6.24 -20.53
N ASP A 10 -9.02 -6.65 -21.79
CA ASP A 10 -7.90 -7.49 -22.27
C ASP A 10 -6.58 -6.70 -22.40
N ALA A 11 -6.46 -5.60 -21.65
CA ALA A 11 -5.29 -4.76 -21.62
C ALA A 11 -4.41 -5.15 -20.42
N PRO A 12 -3.08 -5.32 -20.59
CA PRO A 12 -2.20 -5.65 -19.49
C PRO A 12 -2.15 -4.49 -18.48
N TYR A 13 -2.06 -4.85 -17.19
CA TYR A 13 -1.77 -3.88 -16.14
C TYR A 13 -0.29 -3.47 -16.21
N GLU A 14 -0.03 -2.31 -16.80
CA GLU A 14 1.31 -1.77 -17.01
C GLU A 14 1.56 -0.58 -16.07
N VAL A 15 2.04 -0.84 -14.86
CA VAL A 15 2.21 0.18 -13.81
C VAL A 15 3.06 1.37 -14.27
N ASP A 16 4.14 1.11 -15.00
CA ASP A 16 5.02 2.17 -15.50
C ASP A 16 4.32 3.08 -16.50
N ARG A 17 3.40 2.52 -17.30
CA ARG A 17 2.58 3.30 -18.24
C ARG A 17 1.57 4.13 -17.47
N LEU A 18 0.89 3.54 -16.49
CA LEU A 18 -0.10 4.24 -15.67
C LEU A 18 0.51 5.46 -14.97
N VAL A 19 1.70 5.31 -14.40
CA VAL A 19 2.44 6.41 -13.73
C VAL A 19 2.84 7.52 -14.69
N ARG A 20 3.20 7.19 -15.94
CA ARG A 20 3.55 8.22 -16.95
C ARG A 20 2.33 8.97 -17.50
N GLU A 21 1.20 8.29 -17.63
CA GLU A 21 0.04 8.80 -18.38
C GLU A 21 -1.04 9.41 -17.49
N ASN A 22 -1.01 9.19 -16.17
CA ASN A 22 -2.12 9.56 -15.29
C ASN A 22 -1.63 10.27 -14.01
N SER A 23 -2.52 11.08 -13.45
CA SER A 23 -2.40 11.57 -12.08
C SER A 23 -3.12 10.65 -11.09
N ASP A 24 -2.79 10.77 -9.80
CA ASP A 24 -3.49 10.05 -8.72
C ASP A 24 -4.99 10.30 -8.78
N SER A 25 -5.41 11.56 -8.98
CA SER A 25 -6.82 11.93 -9.09
C SER A 25 -7.52 11.29 -10.28
N ALA A 26 -6.84 11.14 -11.42
CA ALA A 26 -7.42 10.49 -12.59
C ALA A 26 -7.64 9.00 -12.30
N LEU A 27 -6.67 8.33 -11.70
CA LEU A 27 -6.80 6.91 -11.36
C LEU A 27 -7.87 6.63 -10.32
N ILE A 28 -7.89 7.42 -9.24
CA ILE A 28 -8.85 7.29 -8.13
C ILE A 28 -10.29 7.53 -8.60
N ASN A 29 -10.52 8.49 -9.50
CA ASN A 29 -11.88 8.90 -9.86
C ASN A 29 -12.41 8.22 -11.13
N GLN A 30 -11.54 7.70 -12.00
CA GLN A 30 -11.93 7.28 -13.35
C GLN A 30 -11.54 5.83 -13.70
N LEU A 31 -10.49 5.28 -13.09
CA LEU A 31 -9.97 3.96 -13.46
C LEU A 31 -10.25 2.88 -12.41
N PHE A 32 -9.90 3.15 -11.15
CA PHE A 32 -10.02 2.18 -10.06
C PHE A 32 -11.07 2.60 -9.05
N ALA A 33 -11.85 1.64 -8.58
CA ALA A 33 -12.66 1.84 -7.39
C ALA A 33 -11.76 1.89 -6.14
N THR A 34 -12.06 2.77 -5.18
CA THR A 34 -11.34 2.82 -3.90
C THR A 34 -11.95 1.93 -2.82
N ALA A 35 -13.02 1.20 -3.17
CA ALA A 35 -13.70 0.23 -2.33
C ALA A 35 -12.87 -1.04 -2.08
N CYS A 36 -13.39 -1.94 -1.26
CA CYS A 36 -12.70 -3.12 -0.72
C CYS A 36 -12.49 -4.27 -1.71
N TYR A 37 -12.52 -3.99 -3.00
CA TYR A 37 -12.37 -5.00 -4.06
C TYR A 37 -10.89 -5.19 -4.40
N PRO A 38 -10.30 -6.37 -4.17
CA PRO A 38 -8.88 -6.61 -4.43
C PRO A 38 -8.47 -6.32 -5.88
N GLU A 39 -9.35 -6.58 -6.84
CA GLU A 39 -9.13 -6.33 -8.26
C GLU A 39 -8.99 -4.83 -8.61
N HIS A 40 -9.38 -3.93 -7.70
CA HIS A 40 -9.12 -2.48 -7.80
C HIS A 40 -8.04 -2.02 -6.82
N GLY A 41 -8.10 -2.51 -5.58
CA GLY A 41 -7.21 -2.10 -4.50
C GLY A 41 -5.74 -2.47 -4.73
N LEU A 42 -5.48 -3.68 -5.26
CA LEU A 42 -4.12 -4.15 -5.52
C LEU A 42 -3.44 -3.41 -6.69
N PRO A 43 -4.08 -3.22 -7.85
CA PRO A 43 -3.54 -2.35 -8.90
C PRO A 43 -3.31 -0.90 -8.42
N LEU A 44 -4.22 -0.36 -7.62
CA LEU A 44 -4.12 1.02 -7.15
C LEU A 44 -2.95 1.19 -6.14
N LEU A 45 -2.72 0.23 -5.23
CA LEU A 45 -1.59 0.32 -4.30
C LEU A 45 -0.24 0.16 -5.01
N LEU A 46 -0.15 -0.71 -6.02
CA LEU A 46 1.07 -0.85 -6.82
C LEU A 46 1.36 0.42 -7.62
N TYR A 47 0.30 1.08 -8.12
CA TYR A 47 0.42 2.40 -8.73
C TYR A 47 0.95 3.42 -7.72
N PHE A 48 0.39 3.54 -6.51
CA PHE A 48 0.89 4.49 -5.51
C PHE A 48 2.34 4.23 -5.13
N ALA A 49 2.71 2.95 -4.90
CA ALA A 49 4.07 2.56 -4.61
C ALA A 49 5.04 3.04 -5.71
N LYS A 50 4.67 2.90 -6.99
CA LYS A 50 5.51 3.33 -8.11
C LYS A 50 5.48 4.85 -8.34
N ALA A 51 4.30 5.46 -8.34
CA ALA A 51 4.09 6.90 -8.59
C ALA A 51 4.84 7.77 -7.57
N HIS A 52 4.92 7.27 -6.34
CA HIS A 52 5.61 7.92 -5.23
C HIS A 52 7.01 7.34 -4.99
N ASN A 53 7.62 6.68 -5.98
CA ASN A 53 9.01 6.20 -5.95
C ASN A 53 9.37 5.32 -4.74
N MET A 54 8.42 4.51 -4.26
CA MET A 54 8.55 3.70 -3.04
C MET A 54 8.85 4.53 -1.78
N ASP A 55 8.63 5.85 -1.80
CA ASP A 55 8.76 6.69 -0.63
C ASP A 55 7.60 6.41 0.34
N VAL A 56 7.95 6.17 1.61
CA VAL A 56 7.00 5.71 2.62
C VAL A 56 5.90 6.73 2.86
N GLU A 57 6.27 7.98 3.06
CA GLU A 57 5.33 9.00 3.54
C GLU A 57 4.41 9.48 2.43
N SER A 58 4.97 9.79 1.25
CA SER A 58 4.17 10.25 0.12
C SER A 58 3.24 9.17 -0.43
N ALA A 59 3.68 7.90 -0.52
CA ALA A 59 2.83 6.80 -0.96
C ALA A 59 1.67 6.52 0.02
N LEU A 60 1.96 6.46 1.33
CA LEU A 60 0.93 6.23 2.34
C LEU A 60 -0.05 7.39 2.43
N LEU A 61 0.42 8.64 2.29
CA LEU A 61 -0.42 9.83 2.26
C LEU A 61 -1.35 9.83 1.05
N ALA A 62 -0.84 9.49 -0.14
CA ALA A 62 -1.66 9.37 -1.34
C ALA A 62 -2.76 8.31 -1.18
N ASN A 63 -2.42 7.14 -0.63
CA ASN A 63 -3.38 6.11 -0.30
C ASN A 63 -4.44 6.57 0.71
N ALA A 64 -4.03 7.28 1.78
CA ALA A 64 -4.94 7.81 2.78
C ALA A 64 -5.93 8.80 2.16
N ASN A 65 -5.43 9.72 1.32
CA ASN A 65 -6.23 10.71 0.60
C ASN A 65 -7.19 10.10 -0.44
N ALA A 66 -6.88 8.92 -0.97
CA ALA A 66 -7.79 8.19 -1.86
C ALA A 66 -9.07 7.68 -1.15
N GLY A 67 -9.02 7.57 0.19
CA GLY A 67 -10.19 7.23 1.01
C GLY A 67 -10.73 5.80 0.81
N CYS A 68 -11.94 5.60 1.33
CA CYS A 68 -12.67 4.32 1.36
C CYS A 68 -11.84 3.19 2.01
N ASP A 69 -11.48 2.13 1.28
CA ASP A 69 -10.70 1.01 1.82
C ASP A 69 -9.18 1.33 1.92
N ASN A 70 -8.86 2.54 2.36
CA ASN A 70 -7.48 3.01 2.51
C ASN A 70 -6.74 2.28 3.64
N VAL A 71 -7.43 1.69 4.61
CA VAL A 71 -6.81 0.98 5.73
C VAL A 71 -6.24 -0.36 5.26
N HIS A 72 -7.04 -1.23 4.62
CA HIS A 72 -6.53 -2.50 4.08
C HIS A 72 -5.50 -2.26 2.99
N ARG A 73 -5.80 -1.37 2.03
CA ARG A 73 -4.88 -1.01 0.96
C ARG A 73 -3.58 -0.42 1.51
N GLY A 74 -3.68 0.41 2.54
CA GLY A 74 -2.57 1.02 3.25
C GLY A 74 -1.72 0.04 4.04
N MET A 75 -2.31 -1.00 4.62
CA MET A 75 -1.57 -2.06 5.31
C MET A 75 -0.65 -2.80 4.33
N VAL A 76 -1.16 -3.22 3.17
CA VAL A 76 -0.37 -3.91 2.15
C VAL A 76 0.66 -2.97 1.52
N LEU A 77 0.27 -1.73 1.22
CA LEU A 77 1.20 -0.71 0.71
C LEU A 77 2.34 -0.45 1.71
N GLY A 78 2.02 -0.34 3.00
CA GLY A 78 2.97 -0.12 4.09
C GLY A 78 4.01 -1.23 4.20
N ILE A 79 3.62 -2.50 4.01
CA ILE A 79 4.55 -3.63 3.94
C ILE A 79 5.53 -3.46 2.78
N LEU A 80 5.03 -3.10 1.59
CA LEU A 80 5.87 -2.95 0.39
C LEU A 80 6.87 -1.79 0.52
N VAL A 81 6.39 -0.58 0.85
CA VAL A 81 7.27 0.58 0.97
C VAL A 81 8.18 0.45 2.20
N GLY A 82 7.72 -0.18 3.27
CA GLY A 82 8.55 -0.46 4.44
C GLY A 82 9.70 -1.41 4.12
N ALA A 83 9.44 -2.50 3.38
CA ALA A 83 10.48 -3.42 2.94
C ALA A 83 11.46 -2.80 1.93
N ALA A 84 11.00 -1.85 1.11
CA ALA A 84 11.84 -1.14 0.14
C ALA A 84 12.80 -0.12 0.78
N ASN A 85 12.59 0.24 2.06
CA ASN A 85 13.35 1.29 2.75
C ASN A 85 14.11 0.74 3.96
N LYS A 86 15.26 1.34 4.28
CA LYS A 86 16.08 0.93 5.44
C LYS A 86 15.50 1.34 6.79
N GLY A 87 14.51 2.23 6.79
CA GLY A 87 13.88 2.75 7.98
C GLY A 87 12.61 3.50 7.64
N LEU A 88 11.77 3.70 8.66
CA LEU A 88 10.51 4.44 8.55
C LEU A 88 10.63 5.77 9.31
N PRO A 89 9.92 6.83 8.88
CA PRO A 89 9.84 8.08 9.63
C PRO A 89 9.39 7.84 11.08
N GLU A 90 10.15 8.34 12.05
CA GLU A 90 9.88 8.11 13.48
C GLU A 90 8.49 8.56 13.91
N HIS A 91 8.00 9.67 13.36
CA HIS A 91 6.69 10.20 13.72
C HIS A 91 5.54 9.28 13.28
N LEU A 92 5.68 8.55 12.17
CA LEU A 92 4.70 7.57 11.73
C LEU A 92 4.68 6.34 12.64
N LYS A 93 5.85 5.90 13.12
CA LYS A 93 5.93 4.78 14.07
C LYS A 93 5.39 5.16 15.45
N ARG A 94 5.89 6.26 16.02
CA ARG A 94 5.51 6.74 17.36
C ARG A 94 4.09 7.30 17.44
N GLY A 95 3.48 7.61 16.29
CA GLY A 95 2.08 7.99 16.20
C GLY A 95 1.11 6.80 16.37
N LEU A 96 1.59 5.55 16.33
CA LEU A 96 0.75 4.38 16.55
C LEU A 96 0.38 4.24 18.03
N ILE A 97 -0.91 4.03 18.31
CA ILE A 97 -1.40 3.80 19.67
C ILE A 97 -0.71 2.59 20.32
N ALA A 98 -0.50 1.52 19.55
CA ALA A 98 0.12 0.28 19.99
C ALA A 98 1.62 0.20 19.67
N PHE A 99 2.33 1.34 19.61
CA PHE A 99 3.74 1.37 19.20
C PHE A 99 4.63 0.44 20.03
N ASN A 100 4.46 0.40 21.34
CA ASN A 100 5.31 -0.40 22.22
C ASN A 100 5.02 -1.91 22.09
N GLU A 101 3.75 -2.27 21.98
CA GLU A 101 3.30 -3.65 21.77
C GLU A 101 3.80 -4.17 20.43
N LEU A 102 3.61 -3.39 19.35
CA LEU A 102 4.08 -3.74 18.01
C LEU A 102 5.61 -3.88 17.96
N GLN A 103 6.36 -3.02 18.64
CA GLN A 103 7.83 -3.15 18.70
C GLN A 103 8.23 -4.48 19.33
N THR A 104 7.56 -4.89 20.41
CA THR A 104 7.80 -6.18 21.08
C THR A 104 7.47 -7.35 20.15
N GLU A 105 6.34 -7.29 19.43
CA GLU A 105 5.94 -8.33 18.48
C GLU A 105 6.90 -8.44 17.29
N ILE A 106 7.39 -7.32 16.76
CA ILE A 106 8.35 -7.28 15.66
C ILE A 106 9.69 -7.89 16.08
N GLU A 107 10.18 -7.58 17.29
CA GLU A 107 11.39 -8.17 17.85
C GLU A 107 11.24 -9.68 18.00
N ALA A 108 10.15 -10.14 18.61
CA ALA A 108 9.86 -11.57 18.76
C ALA A 108 9.78 -12.30 17.40
N PHE A 109 9.11 -11.69 16.42
CA PHE A 109 9.05 -12.23 15.06
C PHE A 109 10.43 -12.31 14.41
N SER A 110 11.25 -11.26 14.58
CA SER A 110 12.61 -11.20 14.02
C SER A 110 13.51 -12.29 14.63
N ASP A 111 13.39 -12.51 15.94
CA ASP A 111 14.14 -13.57 16.64
C ASP A 111 13.76 -14.96 16.12
N ILE A 112 12.47 -15.23 15.91
CA ILE A 112 12.00 -16.49 15.31
C ILE A 112 12.54 -16.63 13.88
N ALA A 113 12.45 -15.57 13.07
CA ALA A 113 12.90 -15.57 11.69
C ALA A 113 14.41 -15.79 11.54
N LEU A 114 15.22 -15.26 12.47
CA LEU A 114 16.67 -15.38 12.45
C LEU A 114 17.19 -16.67 13.10
N SER A 115 16.54 -17.14 14.16
CA SER A 115 17.00 -18.30 14.93
C SER A 115 16.39 -19.63 14.47
N GLY A 116 15.23 -19.59 13.82
CA GLY A 116 14.44 -20.77 13.46
C GLY A 116 13.78 -21.49 14.65
N ASN A 117 13.94 -20.96 15.86
CA ASN A 117 13.34 -21.50 17.07
C ASN A 117 12.08 -20.70 17.40
N ALA A 118 10.93 -21.36 17.39
CA ALA A 118 9.73 -20.80 18.02
C ALA A 118 9.88 -20.91 19.54
N ILE A 119 9.49 -19.87 20.28
CA ILE A 119 9.41 -19.87 21.74
C ILE A 119 8.36 -20.88 22.22
#